data_AF-A0A9W2VBC9-F1
#
_entry.id   AF-A0A9W2VBC9-F1
#
_cell.length_a   1.000
_cell.length_b   1.000
_cell.length_c   1.000
_cell.angle_alpha   90.00
_cell.angle_beta   90.00
_cell.angle_gamma   90.00
#
_symmetry.space_group_name_H-M   'P 1'
#
loop_
_entity.id
_entity.type
_entity.pdbx_description
1 polymer ?
#
loop_
_entity_poly.entity_id
_entity_poly.type
_entity_poly.pdbx_seq_one_letter_code
_entity_poly.pdbx_strand_id
1 'polypeptide(L)' 'MKLFTGLIFCSLVLGVSSQWYSFFGEAAQGAWDMWRAYSDMREANYKDADKYFHARGNYNATQRGPGGAWAAKVIR' A
#
# COMPACT_ATOMS: atom_id res chain seq x y z
N MET A 1 20.69 22.89 26.92
CA MET A 1 19.22 22.75 26.85
C MET A 1 18.69 23.05 25.44
N LYS A 2 18.80 24.28 24.90
CA LYS A 2 18.23 24.66 23.59
C LYS A 2 18.63 23.78 22.39
N LEU A 3 19.91 23.39 22.26
CA LEU A 3 20.39 22.51 21.20
C LEU A 3 19.83 21.08 21.29
N PHE A 4 19.70 20.56 22.51
CA PHE A 4 19.20 19.21 22.75
C PHE A 4 17.69 19.13 22.43
N THR A 5 16.94 20.16 22.80
CA THR A 5 15.51 20.28 22.45
C THR A 5 15.31 20.39 20.93
N GLY A 6 16.17 21.15 20.24
CA GLY A 6 16.14 21.26 18.77
C GLY A 6 16.44 19.94 18.05
N LEU A 7 17.42 19.17 18.55
CA LEU A 7 17.76 17.84 18.01
C LEU A 7 16.61 16.84 18.16
N ILE A 8 15.94 16.80 19.32
CA ILE A 8 14.76 15.95 19.54
C ILE A 8 13.62 16.35 18.60
N PHE A 9 13.38 17.64 18.42
CA PHE A 9 12.33 18.10 17.50
C PHE A 9 12.64 17.72 16.05
N CYS A 10 13.90 17.90 15.62
CA CYS A 10 14.32 17.57 14.26
C CYS A 10 14.23 16.06 13.97
N SER A 11 14.61 15.21 14.93
CA SER A 11 14.50 13.75 14.78
C SER A 11 13.05 13.26 14.72
N LEU A 12 12.14 13.87 15.49
CA LEU A 12 10.71 13.57 15.42
C LEU A 12 10.11 13.94 14.06
N VAL A 13 10.44 15.12 13.52
CA VAL A 13 9.98 15.55 12.19
C VAL A 13 10.47 14.60 11.10
N LEU A 14 11.75 14.22 11.14
CA LEU A 14 12.33 13.29 10.17
C LEU A 14 11.69 11.89 10.28
N GLY A 15 11.50 11.36 11.49
CA GLY A 15 10.87 10.06 11.70
C GLY A 15 9.41 10.00 11.25
N VAL A 16 8.65 11.07 11.47
CA VAL A 16 7.27 11.17 10.95
C VAL A 16 7.30 11.22 9.42
N SER A 17 8.18 12.03 8.83
CA SER A 17 8.26 12.15 7.38
C SER A 17 8.58 10.81 6.68
N SER A 18 9.50 10.01 7.24
CA SER A 18 9.84 8.70 6.67
C SER A 18 8.69 7.69 6.72
N GLN A 19 7.87 7.72 7.78
CA GLN A 19 6.68 6.87 7.90
C GLN A 19 5.61 7.23 6.87
N TRP A 20 5.43 8.52 6.57
CA TRP A 20 4.49 8.97 5.54
C TRP A 20 4.97 8.58 4.14
N TYR A 21 6.27 8.72 3.85
CA TYR A 21 6.82 8.29 2.56
C TYR A 21 6.66 6.79 2.33
N SER A 22 6.91 5.95 3.35
CA SER A 22 6.68 4.50 3.21
C SER A 22 5.19 4.20 2.98
N PHE A 23 4.29 4.81 3.75
CA PHE A 23 2.84 4.61 3.58
C PHE A 23 2.35 4.93 2.17
N PHE A 24 2.75 6.07 1.60
CA PHE A 24 2.34 6.42 0.23
C PHE A 24 2.94 5.48 -0.82
N GLY A 25 4.20 5.06 -0.63
CA GLY A 25 4.84 4.07 -1.49
C GLY A 25 4.10 2.73 -1.47
N GLU A 26 3.76 2.23 -0.29
CA GLU A 26 2.98 1.01 -0.09
C GLU A 26 1.58 1.12 -0.71
N ALA A 27 0.92 2.27 -0.56
CA ALA A 27 -0.41 2.51 -1.13
C ALA A 27 -0.38 2.53 -2.66
N ALA A 28 0.62 3.17 -3.27
CA ALA A 28 0.80 3.18 -4.72
C ALA A 28 1.07 1.77 -5.26
N GLN A 29 1.94 1.00 -4.58
CA GLN A 29 2.19 -0.39 -4.94
C GLN A 29 0.94 -1.27 -4.78
N GLY A 30 0.19 -1.11 -3.69
CA GLY A 30 -1.05 -1.84 -3.47
C GLY A 30 -2.13 -1.54 -4.51
N ALA A 31 -2.27 -0.27 -4.90
CA ALA A 31 -3.17 0.13 -5.98
C ALA A 31 -2.79 -0.52 -7.32
N TRP A 32 -1.48 -0.60 -7.60
CA TRP A 32 -0.99 -1.26 -8.80
C TRP A 32 -1.22 -2.78 -8.78
N ASP A 33 -1.07 -3.44 -7.62
CA ASP A 33 -1.38 -4.86 -7.47
C ASP A 33 -2.88 -5.14 -7.70
N MET A 34 -3.77 -4.25 -7.24
CA MET A 34 -5.21 -4.34 -7.51
C MET A 34 -5.52 -4.17 -9.00
N TRP A 35 -4.90 -3.19 -9.66
CA TRP A 35 -5.05 -2.98 -11.10
C TRP A 35 -4.54 -4.15 -11.93
N ARG A 36 -3.39 -4.72 -11.54
CA ARG A 36 -2.85 -5.94 -12.16
C ARG A 36 -3.80 -7.12 -12.00
N ALA A 37 -4.35 -7.33 -10.80
CA ALA A 37 -5.30 -8.42 -10.60
C ALA A 37 -6.55 -8.30 -11.49
N TYR A 38 -7.06 -7.09 -11.68
CA TYR A 38 -8.15 -6.81 -12.61
C TYR A 38 -7.75 -7.05 -14.07
N SER A 39 -6.57 -6.59 -14.47
CA SER A 39 -6.05 -6.77 -15.84
C SER A 39 -5.87 -8.26 -16.18
N ASP A 40 -5.25 -9.01 -15.28
CA ASP A 40 -5.06 -10.46 -15.45
C ASP A 40 -6.40 -11.22 -15.47
N MET A 41 -7.40 -10.79 -14.69
CA MET A 41 -8.75 -11.38 -14.74
C MET A 41 -9.38 -11.20 -16.12
N ARG A 42 -9.26 -9.99 -16.70
CA ARG A 42 -9.78 -9.69 -18.03
C ARG A 42 -9.05 -10.46 -19.12
N GLU A 43 -7.74 -10.59 -19.01
CA GLU A 43 -6.92 -11.33 -19.96
C GLU A 43 -7.18 -12.83 -19.88
N ALA A 44 -7.27 -13.39 -18.67
CA ALA A 44 -7.55 -14.81 -18.47
C ALA A 44 -8.93 -15.22 -19.00
N ASN A 45 -9.92 -14.31 -18.95
CA ASN A 45 -11.29 -14.52 -19.44
C ASN A 45 -11.87 -15.90 -19.02
N TYR A 46 -11.59 -16.28 -17.77
CA TYR A 46 -11.92 -17.60 -17.24
C TYR A 46 -13.19 -17.54 -16.41
N LYS A 47 -14.14 -18.44 -16.72
CA LYS A 47 -15.44 -18.47 -16.06
C LYS A 47 -15.28 -18.76 -14.55
N ASP A 48 -16.04 -18.03 -13.72
CA ASP A 48 -16.11 -18.20 -12.27
C ASP A 48 -14.77 -17.98 -11.51
N ALA A 49 -13.81 -17.28 -12.11
CA ALA A 49 -12.51 -16.95 -11.50
C ALA A 49 -12.45 -15.57 -10.82
N ASP A 50 -13.52 -14.78 -10.87
CA ASP A 50 -13.60 -13.42 -10.31
C ASP A 50 -13.13 -13.35 -8.85
N LYS A 51 -13.61 -14.29 -8.02
CA LYS A 51 -13.26 -14.36 -6.60
C LYS A 51 -11.78 -14.64 -6.36
N TYR A 52 -11.17 -15.45 -7.22
CA TYR A 52 -9.73 -15.71 -7.15
C TYR A 52 -8.93 -14.44 -7.41
N PHE A 53 -9.24 -13.71 -8.48
CA PHE A 53 -8.51 -12.48 -8.82
C PHE A 53 -8.71 -11.38 -7.78
N HIS A 54 -9.92 -11.24 -7.23
CA HIS A 54 -10.14 -10.34 -6.09
C HIS A 54 -9.33 -10.75 -4.87
N ALA A 55 -9.35 -12.02 -4.47
CA ALA A 55 -8.58 -12.49 -3.33
C ALA A 55 -7.07 -12.28 -3.53
N ARG A 56 -6.56 -12.60 -4.73
CA ARG A 56 -5.14 -12.42 -5.09
C ARG A 56 -4.71 -10.96 -5.11
N GLY A 57 -5.54 -10.07 -5.67
CA GLY A 57 -5.27 -8.62 -5.67
C GLY A 57 -5.17 -8.07 -4.25
N ASN A 58 -6.16 -8.40 -3.40
CA ASN A 58 -6.15 -8.01 -1.99
C ASN A 58 -4.94 -8.59 -1.24
N TYR A 59 -4.62 -9.86 -1.47
CA TYR A 59 -3.47 -10.53 -0.85
C TYR A 59 -2.15 -9.85 -1.23
N ASN A 60 -1.92 -9.57 -2.51
CA ASN A 60 -0.70 -8.90 -2.98
C ASN A 60 -0.60 -7.47 -2.43
N ALA A 61 -1.69 -6.70 -2.48
CA ALA A 61 -1.72 -5.33 -1.98
C ALA A 61 -1.48 -5.27 -0.46
N THR A 62 -2.10 -6.14 0.33
CA THR A 62 -1.91 -6.18 1.79
C THR A 62 -0.51 -6.59 2.21
N GLN A 63 0.20 -7.40 1.41
CA GLN A 63 1.61 -7.73 1.66
C GLN A 63 2.56 -6.55 1.51
N ARG A 64 2.14 -5.42 0.91
CA ARG A 64 2.99 -4.22 0.81
C ARG A 64 3.16 -3.51 2.15
N GLY A 65 2.21 -3.66 3.09
CA GLY A 65 2.20 -2.96 4.37
C GLY A 65 0.90 -2.20 4.62
N PRO A 66 0.84 -1.36 5.68
CA PRO A 66 -0.36 -0.59 6.03
C PRO A 66 -0.94 0.25 4.89
N GLY A 67 -0.10 0.87 4.05
CA GLY A 67 -0.57 1.67 2.90
C GLY A 67 -1.19 0.79 1.82
N GLY A 68 -0.62 -0.38 1.56
CA GLY A 68 -1.17 -1.33 0.59
C GLY A 68 -2.47 -1.97 1.07
N ALA A 69 -2.58 -2.27 2.37
CA ALA A 69 -3.82 -2.73 2.98
C ALA A 69 -4.92 -1.67 2.92
N TRP A 70 -4.57 -0.39 3.13
CA TRP A 70 -5.49 0.73 2.91
C TRP A 70 -5.94 0.82 1.44
N ALA A 71 -5.01 0.72 0.49
CA ALA A 71 -5.32 0.75 -0.94
C ALA A 71 -6.27 -0.40 -1.34
N ALA A 72 -5.99 -1.61 -0.87
CA ALA A 72 -6.85 -2.78 -1.08
C ALA A 72 -8.27 -2.51 -0.56
N LYS A 73 -8.42 -1.96 0.65
CA LYS A 73 -9.72 -1.65 1.26
C LYS A 73 -10.51 -0.60 0.47
N VAL A 74 -9.84 0.41 -0.07
CA VAL A 74 -10.50 1.51 -0.81
C VAL A 74 -10.89 1.09 -2.22
N ILE A 75 -10.11 0.22 -2.88
CA ILE A 75 -10.29 -0.16 -4.28
C ILE A 75 -11.17 -1.41 -4.46
N ARG A 76 -11.18 -2.31 -3.47
CA ARG A 76 -11.87 -3.61 -3.54
C ARG A 76 -13.31 -3.53 -4.02
#